data_AF-A0A3B9EBM4-F1
#
_entry.id   AF-A0A3B9EBM4-F1
#
_cell.length_a   1.000
_cell.length_b   1.000
_cell.length_c   1.000
_cell.angle_alpha   90.00
_cell.angle_beta   90.00
_cell.angle_gamma   90.00
#
_symmetry.space_group_name_H-M   'P 1'
#
loop_
_entity.id
_entity.type
_entity.pdbx_description
1 polymer ?
#
loop_
_entity_poly.entity_id
_entity_poly.type
_entity_poly.pdbx_seq_one_letter_code
_entity_poly.pdbx_strand_id
1 'polypeptide(L)'
;MKTIIVITLIILFSPILAVASFEEIQTDARLYGLAGAGVALSDRTGSDLHNPALPALALDLSASSGSSIPFGLADLAAFSGAYARRKDKMGMGAVLATMGGRLYRENILKGAISYRLTEKAAVGASLNCYQLNIERYGSAAGMGLDLGLLGKPAEWLALGMVAANVNRPTIGQKREELSQSLSLGAALEPLDEITLLVALDGQRGWPCQIRIGQEYRYGNLLALRAGFCDRPNAASLGCGVSHKNLRLDYAVRTHTDLGLSHCLSLNYITQRMFAEPEEVRVKKASTVNIVEKIDPNSASFDELCLLPGIGPQSAADIMAFRDSIGPFKYLDDLAEVKGIGRSLLERMAPYMTLEYKPDIPPVININQASAQELATLPTIGPKTAGDIAAYRQENGPFRSPEDIMNVKGIGRRTYEEIKNLITIGP
;
A
#
# COMPACT_ATOMS: atom_id res chain seq x y z
N MET A 1 -3.53 35.71 3.86
CA MET A 1 -3.70 36.32 2.51
C MET A 1 -3.32 35.28 1.48
N LYS A 2 -4.24 34.99 0.54
CA LYS A 2 -4.08 33.99 -0.52
C LYS A 2 -3.15 34.56 -1.60
N THR A 3 -2.07 33.85 -1.94
CA THR A 3 -1.26 34.17 -3.13
C THR A 3 -1.67 33.20 -4.23
N ILE A 4 -2.50 33.69 -5.14
CA ILE A 4 -2.88 32.98 -6.37
C ILE A 4 -1.84 33.34 -7.42
N ILE A 5 -1.05 32.36 -7.85
CA ILE A 5 -0.15 32.49 -9.00
C ILE A 5 -0.96 32.11 -10.24
N VAL A 6 -1.31 33.10 -11.06
CA VAL A 6 -1.94 32.91 -12.37
C VAL A 6 -0.82 32.73 -13.39
N ILE A 7 -0.68 31.53 -13.94
CA ILE A 7 0.19 31.27 -15.10
C ILE A 7 -0.69 31.33 -16.34
N THR A 8 -0.50 32.39 -17.13
CA THR A 8 -1.17 32.59 -18.42
C THR A 8 -0.45 31.77 -19.49
N LEU A 9 -1.09 30.70 -19.97
CA LEU A 9 -0.60 29.90 -21.10
C LEU A 9 -1.20 30.46 -22.40
N ILE A 10 -0.36 31.09 -23.24
CA ILE A 10 -0.76 31.55 -24.56
C ILE A 10 -0.61 30.38 -25.54
N ILE A 11 -1.74 29.86 -26.04
CA ILE A 11 -1.76 28.83 -27.09
C ILE A 11 -2.09 29.51 -28.42
N LEU A 12 -1.10 29.56 -29.31
CA LEU A 12 -1.30 29.93 -30.72
C LEU A 12 -1.53 28.64 -31.52
N PHE A 13 -2.78 28.40 -31.93
CA PHE A 13 -3.16 27.32 -32.84
C PHE A 13 -2.99 27.76 -34.31
N SER A 14 -2.37 26.90 -35.13
CA SER A 14 -2.19 27.03 -36.58
C SER A 14 -2.32 25.63 -37.23
N PRO A 15 -2.79 25.49 -38.49
CA PRO A 15 -3.49 24.29 -38.94
C PRO A 15 -2.59 23.13 -39.42
N ILE A 16 -3.02 21.93 -38.99
CA ILE A 16 -3.13 20.62 -39.65
C ILE A 16 -2.13 20.29 -40.78
N LEU A 17 -1.21 19.37 -40.47
CA LEU A 17 -0.62 18.40 -41.39
C LEU A 17 -0.83 17.01 -40.78
N ALA A 18 -1.30 16.05 -41.58
CA ALA A 18 -1.47 14.66 -41.17
C ALA A 18 -0.09 14.00 -41.00
N VAL A 19 0.14 13.40 -39.82
CA VAL A 19 1.41 12.76 -39.42
C VAL A 19 1.03 11.42 -38.78
N ALA A 20 1.56 10.30 -39.27
CA ALA A 20 1.28 8.97 -38.72
C ALA A 20 2.47 8.00 -38.93
N SER A 21 3.56 8.23 -38.21
CA SER A 21 4.61 7.21 -37.97
C SER A 21 4.97 7.26 -36.49
N PHE A 22 5.15 6.10 -35.86
CA PHE A 22 5.41 5.94 -34.43
C PHE A 22 4.31 6.52 -33.50
N GLU A 23 3.03 6.34 -33.85
CA GLU A 23 1.96 6.51 -32.85
C GLU A 23 2.15 5.52 -31.69
N GLU A 24 1.63 5.83 -30.50
CA GLU A 24 1.88 5.05 -29.29
C GLU A 24 1.34 3.62 -29.42
N ILE A 25 2.25 2.70 -29.75
CA ILE A 25 1.97 1.28 -29.85
C ILE A 25 1.86 0.71 -28.44
N GLN A 26 0.64 0.43 -28.02
CA GLN A 26 0.39 -0.05 -26.67
C GLN A 26 0.42 -1.57 -26.62
N THR A 27 1.53 -2.10 -26.13
CA THR A 27 1.83 -3.54 -26.02
C THR A 27 1.64 -4.09 -24.61
N ASP A 28 1.42 -3.24 -23.60
CA ASP A 28 1.06 -3.67 -22.26
C ASP A 28 -0.46 -3.83 -22.11
N ALA A 29 -0.89 -5.07 -21.85
CA ALA A 29 -2.30 -5.43 -21.79
C ALA A 29 -3.02 -4.79 -20.60
N ARG A 30 -2.33 -4.49 -19.50
CA ARG A 30 -2.94 -3.77 -18.39
C ARG A 30 -3.35 -2.36 -18.81
N LEU A 31 -2.41 -1.58 -19.35
CA LEU A 31 -2.72 -0.25 -19.87
C LEU A 31 -3.76 -0.36 -20.99
N TYR A 32 -3.66 -1.38 -21.84
CA TYR A 32 -4.57 -1.59 -22.97
C TYR A 32 -6.03 -1.74 -22.51
N GLY A 33 -6.24 -2.54 -21.47
CA GLY A 33 -7.54 -2.70 -20.79
C GLY A 33 -8.05 -1.42 -20.14
N LEU A 34 -7.15 -0.49 -19.79
CA LEU A 34 -7.44 0.83 -19.21
C LEU A 34 -7.50 1.95 -20.27
N ALA A 35 -7.66 1.58 -21.55
CA ALA A 35 -7.68 2.48 -22.70
C ALA A 35 -6.45 3.39 -22.84
N GLY A 36 -5.33 3.06 -22.19
CA GLY A 36 -4.12 3.89 -22.19
C GLY A 36 -4.15 5.08 -21.23
N ALA A 37 -5.10 5.15 -20.28
CA ALA A 37 -5.20 6.23 -19.29
C ALA A 37 -4.10 6.19 -18.20
N GLY A 38 -2.95 5.56 -18.48
CA GLY A 38 -1.92 5.20 -17.51
C GLY A 38 -1.00 6.31 -17.05
N VAL A 39 -1.08 7.52 -17.61
CA VAL A 39 -0.08 8.61 -17.42
C VAL A 39 0.23 8.93 -15.94
N ALA A 40 -0.77 8.78 -15.07
CA ALA A 40 -0.68 9.03 -13.63
C ALA A 40 -0.59 7.75 -12.77
N LEU A 41 -0.50 6.58 -13.40
CA LEU A 41 -0.47 5.30 -12.72
C LEU A 41 0.85 5.15 -11.95
N SER A 42 0.77 5.27 -10.63
CA SER A 42 1.96 5.35 -9.76
C SER A 42 2.31 4.03 -9.06
N ASP A 43 1.60 2.95 -9.36
CA ASP A 43 1.52 1.74 -8.53
C ASP A 43 2.78 0.83 -8.55
N ARG A 44 3.92 1.42 -8.89
CA ARG A 44 5.27 0.85 -8.80
C ARG A 44 5.53 -0.41 -9.63
N THR A 45 4.61 -0.79 -10.51
CA THR A 45 4.69 -2.01 -11.31
C THR A 45 5.16 -1.80 -12.75
N GLY A 46 5.19 -0.56 -13.24
CA GLY A 46 5.33 -0.29 -14.68
C GLY A 46 6.76 -0.36 -15.19
N SER A 47 7.02 -1.36 -16.03
CA SER A 47 8.24 -1.44 -16.84
C SER A 47 8.07 -0.80 -18.22
N ASP A 48 6.85 -0.55 -18.69
CA ASP A 48 6.56 -0.05 -20.06
C ASP A 48 6.85 1.44 -20.28
N LEU A 49 7.30 2.16 -19.24
CA LEU A 49 7.73 3.56 -19.30
C LEU A 49 6.71 4.50 -19.98
N HIS A 50 5.42 4.29 -19.75
CA HIS A 50 4.35 5.21 -20.19
C HIS A 50 4.56 6.63 -19.64
N ASN A 51 5.25 6.74 -18.50
CA ASN A 51 5.75 8.00 -17.96
C ASN A 51 7.23 7.83 -17.58
N PRO A 52 8.16 8.62 -18.13
CA PRO A 52 9.59 8.45 -17.85
C PRO A 52 9.95 8.77 -16.40
N ALA A 53 9.08 9.42 -15.62
CA ALA A 53 9.26 9.63 -14.17
C ALA A 53 8.99 8.38 -13.32
N LEU A 54 8.28 7.39 -13.87
CA LEU A 54 7.83 6.21 -13.16
C LEU A 54 8.95 5.37 -12.53
N PRO A 55 10.10 5.11 -13.19
CA PRO A 55 11.13 4.22 -12.64
C PRO A 55 11.69 4.66 -11.29
N ALA A 56 11.70 5.96 -10.99
CA ALA A 56 12.17 6.48 -9.71
C ALA A 56 11.16 6.25 -8.57
N LEU A 57 9.88 6.07 -8.90
CA LEU A 57 8.82 5.70 -7.96
C LEU A 57 8.54 4.19 -7.95
N ALA A 58 9.02 3.45 -8.96
CA ALA A 58 8.83 2.02 -9.14
C ALA A 58 9.47 1.14 -8.05
N LEU A 59 9.13 -0.15 -8.08
CA LEU A 59 9.80 -1.18 -7.29
C LEU A 59 11.25 -1.34 -7.73
N ASP A 60 12.06 -2.04 -6.92
CA ASP A 60 13.50 -2.10 -7.11
C ASP A 60 13.87 -2.67 -8.50
N LEU A 61 13.11 -3.64 -9.01
CA LEU A 61 13.24 -4.17 -10.36
C LEU A 61 11.91 -4.67 -10.95
N SER A 62 11.65 -4.33 -12.21
CA SER A 62 10.52 -4.82 -12.99
C SER A 62 10.93 -5.10 -14.43
N ALA A 63 10.36 -6.13 -15.03
CA ALA A 63 10.50 -6.42 -16.45
C ALA A 63 9.15 -6.84 -17.03
N SER A 64 8.86 -6.43 -18.26
CA SER A 64 7.65 -6.78 -18.98
C SER A 64 7.97 -7.26 -20.38
N SER A 65 7.13 -8.13 -20.91
CA SER A 65 7.02 -8.36 -22.34
C SER A 65 5.56 -8.24 -22.74
N GLY A 66 5.34 -7.66 -23.91
CA GLY A 66 4.02 -7.29 -24.39
C GLY A 66 3.87 -7.61 -25.86
N SER A 67 2.66 -7.96 -26.27
CA SER A 67 2.31 -8.15 -27.67
C SER A 67 0.92 -7.62 -27.94
N SER A 68 0.71 -7.07 -29.13
CA SER A 68 -0.61 -6.68 -29.60
C SER A 68 -0.83 -7.09 -31.04
N ILE A 69 -2.08 -7.41 -31.37
CA ILE A 69 -2.54 -7.71 -32.72
C ILE A 69 -3.71 -6.76 -33.00
N PRO A 70 -3.42 -5.56 -33.56
CA PRO A 70 -4.44 -4.60 -33.92
C PRO A 70 -5.39 -5.17 -34.98
N PHE A 71 -6.70 -5.04 -34.76
CA PHE A 71 -7.75 -5.36 -35.74
C PHE A 71 -7.73 -6.82 -36.25
N GLY A 72 -7.09 -7.72 -35.51
CA GLY A 72 -6.84 -9.10 -35.96
C GLY A 72 -5.85 -9.21 -37.13
N LEU A 73 -5.12 -8.14 -37.47
CA LEU A 73 -4.19 -8.10 -38.59
C LEU A 73 -2.77 -8.43 -38.12
N ALA A 74 -2.27 -9.60 -38.52
CA ALA A 74 -0.92 -10.07 -38.18
C ALA A 74 0.19 -9.15 -38.71
N ASP A 75 -0.04 -8.48 -39.84
CA ASP A 75 0.92 -7.54 -40.43
C ASP A 75 1.08 -6.25 -39.61
N LEU A 76 0.17 -5.97 -38.67
CA LEU A 76 0.23 -4.85 -37.72
C LEU A 76 0.67 -5.31 -36.32
N ALA A 77 1.04 -6.58 -36.16
CA ALA A 77 1.44 -7.09 -34.87
C ALA A 77 2.62 -6.28 -34.32
N ALA A 78 2.55 -6.03 -33.01
CA ALA A 78 3.61 -5.37 -32.28
C ALA A 78 4.07 -6.18 -31.10
N PHE A 79 5.35 -6.04 -30.78
CA PHE A 79 6.00 -6.69 -29.65
C PHE A 79 6.85 -5.69 -28.89
N SER A 80 6.88 -5.79 -27.56
CA SER A 80 7.80 -5.03 -26.73
C SER A 80 8.42 -5.88 -25.64
N GLY A 81 9.63 -5.49 -25.25
CA GLY A 81 10.24 -5.87 -24.00
C GLY A 81 10.64 -4.61 -23.24
N ALA A 82 10.36 -4.57 -21.95
CA ALA A 82 10.74 -3.45 -21.13
C ALA A 82 11.34 -3.87 -19.79
N TYR A 83 12.15 -2.98 -19.24
CA TYR A 83 12.87 -3.17 -18.01
C TYR A 83 12.95 -1.84 -17.28
N ALA A 84 12.71 -1.86 -15.98
CA ALA A 84 12.92 -0.72 -15.11
C ALA A 84 13.57 -1.16 -13.81
N ARG A 85 14.43 -0.30 -13.28
CA ARG A 85 15.13 -0.51 -12.01
C ARG A 85 15.20 0.79 -11.25
N ARG A 86 14.95 0.71 -9.95
CA ARG A 86 15.22 1.80 -9.02
C ARG A 86 16.48 1.50 -8.22
N LYS A 87 17.33 2.52 -8.07
CA LYS A 87 18.45 2.54 -7.14
C LYS A 87 18.44 3.87 -6.39
N ASP A 88 18.18 3.81 -5.09
CA ASP A 88 18.07 4.98 -4.21
C ASP A 88 17.02 6.00 -4.69
N LYS A 89 17.46 7.21 -5.07
CA LYS A 89 16.60 8.26 -5.63
C LYS A 89 16.53 8.22 -7.16
N MET A 90 17.30 7.35 -7.81
CA MET A 90 17.36 7.29 -9.27
C MET A 90 16.57 6.09 -9.80
N GLY A 91 15.84 6.33 -10.88
CA GLY A 91 15.20 5.29 -11.66
C GLY A 91 15.83 5.22 -13.04
N MET A 92 15.95 4.02 -13.58
CA MET A 92 16.41 3.77 -14.94
C MET A 92 15.42 2.84 -15.62
N GLY A 93 15.18 3.06 -16.91
CA GLY A 93 14.30 2.23 -17.70
C GLY A 93 14.83 2.05 -19.12
N ALA A 94 14.50 0.91 -19.73
CA ALA A 94 14.68 0.68 -21.15
C ALA A 94 13.45 -0.03 -21.73
N VAL A 95 13.04 0.37 -22.93
CA VAL A 95 11.99 -0.30 -23.71
C VAL A 95 12.53 -0.55 -25.11
N LEU A 96 12.32 -1.76 -25.61
CA LEU A 96 12.50 -2.16 -26.99
C LEU A 96 11.12 -2.49 -27.53
N ALA A 97 10.69 -1.83 -28.61
CA ALA A 97 9.42 -2.12 -29.26
C ALA A 97 9.60 -2.25 -30.77
N THR A 98 8.84 -3.15 -31.38
CA THR A 98 8.78 -3.34 -32.83
C THR A 98 7.33 -3.51 -33.26
N MET A 99 6.97 -2.95 -34.41
CA MET A 99 5.67 -3.12 -35.04
C MET A 99 5.85 -3.34 -36.54
N GLY A 100 5.01 -4.21 -37.09
CA GLY A 100 4.93 -4.42 -38.53
C GLY A 100 5.72 -5.63 -39.02
N GLY A 101 5.64 -5.86 -40.33
CA GLY A 101 6.17 -7.05 -40.99
C GLY A 101 7.43 -6.81 -41.83
N ARG A 102 7.44 -7.42 -43.03
CA ARG A 102 8.54 -7.31 -44.02
C ARG A 102 8.41 -6.06 -44.89
N LEU A 103 7.17 -5.65 -45.20
CA LEU A 103 6.88 -4.50 -46.07
C LEU A 103 7.14 -3.16 -45.37
N TYR A 104 6.85 -3.14 -44.07
CA TYR A 104 6.87 -1.95 -43.24
C TYR A 104 7.22 -2.38 -41.81
N ARG A 105 8.23 -1.75 -41.22
CA ARG A 105 8.64 -2.03 -39.85
C ARG A 105 9.07 -0.77 -39.13
N GLU A 106 8.53 -0.60 -37.94
CA GLU A 106 8.94 0.41 -36.98
C GLU A 106 9.66 -0.25 -35.81
N ASN A 107 10.79 0.30 -35.40
CA ASN A 107 11.47 -0.06 -34.17
C ASN A 107 11.67 1.18 -33.31
N ILE A 108 11.47 1.02 -32.01
CA ILE A 108 11.70 2.06 -31.00
C ILE A 108 12.62 1.46 -29.94
N LEU A 109 13.75 2.12 -29.71
CA LEU A 109 14.57 1.92 -28.53
C LEU A 109 14.42 3.14 -27.63
N LYS A 110 13.85 2.97 -26.45
CA LYS A 110 13.65 4.02 -25.46
C LYS A 110 14.54 3.76 -24.25
N GLY A 111 15.29 4.76 -23.82
CA GLY A 111 16.03 4.77 -22.56
C GLY A 111 15.54 5.90 -21.67
N ALA A 112 15.17 5.60 -20.42
CA ALA A 112 14.65 6.58 -19.46
C ALA A 112 15.53 6.69 -18.22
N ILE A 113 15.66 7.91 -17.71
CA ILE A 113 16.25 8.20 -16.40
C ILE A 113 15.25 9.05 -15.63
N SER A 114 15.08 8.75 -14.35
CA SER A 114 14.23 9.52 -13.45
C SER A 114 14.89 9.78 -12.12
N TYR A 115 14.44 10.85 -11.47
CA TYR A 115 14.90 11.28 -10.17
C TYR A 115 13.71 11.52 -9.24
N ARG A 116 13.78 10.93 -8.05
CA ARG A 116 12.79 11.05 -6.99
C ARG A 116 13.08 12.32 -6.18
N LEU A 117 12.25 13.34 -6.38
CA LEU A 117 12.32 14.62 -5.67
C LEU A 117 11.92 14.47 -4.20
N THR A 118 10.84 13.73 -3.95
CA THR A 118 10.31 13.39 -2.62
C THR A 118 9.83 11.95 -2.62
N GLU A 119 9.46 11.40 -1.46
CA GLU A 119 8.88 10.04 -1.40
C GLU A 119 7.61 9.88 -2.26
N LYS A 120 6.96 10.98 -2.63
CA LYS A 120 5.70 11.02 -3.37
C LYS A 120 5.81 11.67 -4.77
N ALA A 121 6.98 12.17 -5.18
CA ALA A 121 7.11 12.89 -6.44
C ALA A 121 8.42 12.57 -7.16
N ALA A 122 8.35 12.44 -8.48
CA ALA A 122 9.49 12.21 -9.35
C ALA A 122 9.37 12.97 -10.67
N VAL A 123 10.53 13.18 -11.27
CA VAL A 123 10.69 13.70 -12.62
C VAL A 123 11.49 12.70 -13.44
N GLY A 124 11.30 12.69 -14.74
CA GLY A 124 12.07 11.83 -15.62
C GLY A 124 12.19 12.38 -17.02
N ALA A 125 13.16 11.84 -17.75
CA ALA A 125 13.38 12.11 -19.15
C ALA A 125 13.67 10.80 -19.88
N SER A 126 13.24 10.69 -21.13
CA SER A 126 13.57 9.56 -21.98
C SER A 126 14.07 9.98 -23.35
N LEU A 127 15.04 9.23 -23.86
CA LEU A 127 15.53 9.35 -25.22
C LEU A 127 14.96 8.19 -26.05
N ASN A 128 14.29 8.51 -27.15
CA ASN A 128 13.68 7.55 -28.07
C ASN A 128 14.46 7.54 -29.39
N CYS A 129 15.05 6.41 -29.74
CA CYS A 129 15.63 6.17 -31.05
C CYS A 129 14.59 5.47 -31.91
N TYR A 130 14.06 6.21 -32.89
CA TYR A 130 13.10 5.73 -33.87
C TYR A 130 13.84 5.18 -35.10
N GLN A 131 13.44 4.02 -35.59
CA GLN A 131 13.94 3.45 -36.83
C GLN A 131 12.77 2.95 -37.68
N LEU A 132 12.67 3.45 -38.90
CA LEU A 132 11.65 3.07 -39.88
C LEU A 132 12.34 2.32 -41.02
N ASN A 133 11.76 1.18 -41.42
CA ASN A 133 12.18 0.43 -42.60
C ASN A 133 10.96 0.19 -43.49
N ILE A 134 11.08 0.54 -44.77
CA ILE A 134 10.03 0.31 -45.77
C ILE A 134 10.68 -0.43 -46.95
N GLU A 135 10.09 -1.56 -47.33
CA GLU A 135 10.59 -2.36 -48.45
C GLU A 135 10.66 -1.51 -49.72
N ARG A 136 11.80 -1.53 -50.42
CA ARG A 136 12.08 -0.75 -51.65
C ARG A 136 12.28 0.76 -51.45
N TYR A 137 11.98 1.33 -50.28
CA TYR A 137 12.19 2.76 -49.98
C TYR A 137 13.34 3.01 -48.99
N GLY A 138 13.85 1.96 -48.33
CA GLY A 138 15.03 2.03 -47.49
C GLY A 138 14.71 2.22 -46.01
N SER A 139 15.67 2.77 -45.26
CA SER A 139 15.54 2.99 -43.81
C SER A 139 15.82 4.43 -43.41
N ALA A 140 15.13 4.91 -42.38
CA ALA A 140 15.34 6.21 -41.77
C ALA A 140 15.37 6.09 -40.25
N ALA A 141 15.99 7.07 -39.59
CA ALA A 141 16.04 7.13 -38.13
C ALA A 141 15.84 8.56 -37.61
N GLY A 142 15.36 8.67 -36.38
CA GLY A 142 15.16 9.94 -35.68
C GLY A 142 15.34 9.76 -34.17
N MET A 143 15.58 10.86 -33.45
CA MET A 143 15.81 10.83 -32.00
C MET A 143 14.90 11.80 -31.27
N GLY A 144 13.96 11.29 -30.49
CA GLY A 144 13.03 12.07 -29.68
C GLY A 144 13.45 12.18 -28.22
N LEU A 145 13.06 13.29 -27.58
CA LEU A 145 13.21 13.50 -26.14
C LEU A 145 11.83 13.64 -25.51
N ASP A 146 11.55 12.87 -24.46
CA ASP A 146 10.35 13.06 -23.64
C ASP A 146 10.73 13.53 -22.24
N LEU A 147 9.79 14.24 -21.61
CA LEU A 147 9.87 14.66 -20.21
C LEU A 147 8.63 14.18 -19.48
N GLY A 148 8.79 13.75 -18.22
CA GLY A 148 7.71 13.24 -17.40
C GLY A 148 7.76 13.78 -15.98
N LEU A 149 6.58 13.99 -15.42
CA LEU A 149 6.34 14.29 -14.01
C LEU A 149 5.34 13.27 -13.46
N LEU A 150 5.55 12.84 -12.23
CA LEU A 150 4.61 11.98 -11.52
C LEU A 150 4.62 12.34 -10.04
N GLY A 151 3.45 12.54 -9.47
CA GLY A 151 3.30 12.93 -8.08
C GLY A 151 2.05 12.34 -7.45
N LYS A 152 2.15 11.93 -6.18
CA LYS A 152 1.03 11.43 -5.36
C LYS A 152 0.72 12.42 -4.24
N PRO A 153 0.06 13.56 -4.53
CA PRO A 153 -0.20 14.61 -3.55
C PRO A 153 -1.06 14.14 -2.37
N ALA A 154 -1.90 13.11 -2.55
CA ALA A 154 -2.67 12.47 -1.49
C ALA A 154 -2.65 10.94 -1.67
N GLU A 155 -2.97 10.18 -0.62
CA GLU A 155 -3.01 8.71 -0.71
C GLU A 155 -4.03 8.19 -1.74
N TRP A 156 -5.11 8.94 -1.94
CA TRP A 156 -6.17 8.63 -2.89
C TRP A 156 -5.99 9.30 -4.27
N LEU A 157 -4.93 10.09 -4.49
CA LEU A 157 -4.75 10.87 -5.72
C LEU A 157 -3.29 10.87 -6.19
N ALA A 158 -3.07 10.39 -7.42
CA ALA A 158 -1.85 10.63 -8.18
C ALA A 158 -2.13 11.48 -9.43
N LEU A 159 -1.15 12.28 -9.81
CA LEU A 159 -1.15 13.16 -10.97
C LEU A 159 0.09 12.88 -11.81
N GLY A 160 -0.09 12.79 -13.12
CA GLY A 160 0.98 12.53 -14.07
C GLY A 160 0.94 13.52 -15.21
N MET A 161 2.12 13.82 -15.76
CA MET A 161 2.26 14.57 -16.99
C MET A 161 3.39 13.98 -17.82
N VAL A 162 3.20 13.89 -19.12
CA VAL A 162 4.24 13.50 -20.09
C VAL A 162 4.18 14.48 -21.26
N ALA A 163 5.32 15.08 -21.58
CA ALA A 163 5.51 15.84 -22.80
C ALA A 163 6.44 15.02 -23.71
N ALA A 164 5.90 14.47 -24.79
CA ALA A 164 6.64 13.59 -25.70
C ALA A 164 7.24 14.37 -26.86
N ASN A 165 8.41 13.95 -27.32
CA ASN A 165 9.11 14.51 -28.49
C ASN A 165 9.32 16.04 -28.41
N VAL A 166 9.67 16.56 -27.23
CA VAL A 166 9.82 18.01 -26.96
C VAL A 166 10.86 18.70 -27.85
N ASN A 167 11.77 17.93 -28.43
CA ASN A 167 12.80 18.39 -29.35
C ASN A 167 12.36 18.43 -30.84
N ARG A 168 11.09 18.15 -31.14
CA ARG A 168 10.54 18.13 -32.51
C ARG A 168 11.36 17.27 -33.49
N PRO A 169 11.53 15.97 -33.19
CA PRO A 169 12.38 15.12 -34.00
C PRO A 169 11.80 14.95 -35.39
N THR A 170 12.68 14.81 -36.38
CA THR A 170 12.31 14.59 -37.78
C THR A 170 12.88 13.28 -38.29
N ILE A 171 12.20 12.63 -39.23
CA ILE A 171 12.66 11.39 -39.86
C ILE A 171 12.65 11.48 -41.40
N GLY A 172 13.53 10.70 -42.03
CA GLY A 172 13.58 10.56 -43.49
C GLY A 172 14.20 11.74 -44.22
N GLN A 173 14.29 11.62 -45.55
CA GLN A 173 14.93 12.64 -46.39
C GLN A 173 14.15 13.96 -46.44
N LYS A 174 12.81 13.89 -46.35
CA LYS A 174 11.92 15.06 -46.30
C LYS A 174 11.86 15.73 -44.94
N ARG A 175 12.56 15.20 -43.93
CA ARG A 175 12.54 15.69 -42.54
C ARG A 175 11.11 15.85 -42.01
N GLU A 176 10.32 14.78 -42.13
CA GLU A 176 8.96 14.76 -41.62
C GLU A 176 9.00 14.80 -40.08
N GLU A 177 8.29 15.75 -39.46
CA GLU A 177 8.21 15.85 -38.00
C GLU A 177 7.46 14.64 -37.44
N LEU A 178 7.98 14.05 -36.36
CA LEU A 178 7.26 13.04 -35.59
C LEU A 178 6.25 13.69 -34.64
N SER A 179 5.28 12.90 -34.20
CA SER A 179 4.19 13.33 -33.33
C SER A 179 4.70 13.93 -32.02
N GLN A 180 4.24 15.15 -31.71
CA GLN A 180 4.43 15.77 -30.40
C GLN A 180 3.13 15.68 -29.62
N SER A 181 3.21 15.23 -28.37
CA SER A 181 2.05 15.14 -27.49
C SER A 181 2.32 15.70 -26.10
N LEU A 182 1.26 16.17 -25.47
CA LEU A 182 1.18 16.51 -24.06
C LEU A 182 0.05 15.69 -23.45
N SER A 183 0.41 14.81 -22.53
CA SER A 183 -0.50 13.95 -21.81
C SER A 183 -0.59 14.39 -20.36
N LEU A 184 -1.80 14.56 -19.85
CA LEU A 184 -2.09 14.87 -18.45
C LEU A 184 -2.98 13.77 -17.88
N GLY A 185 -2.68 13.30 -16.68
CA GLY A 185 -3.45 12.22 -16.06
C GLY A 185 -3.73 12.46 -14.58
N ALA A 186 -4.82 11.87 -14.12
CA ALA A 186 -5.15 11.69 -12.72
C ALA A 186 -5.51 10.22 -12.45
N ALA A 187 -4.99 9.68 -11.35
CA ALA A 187 -5.37 8.38 -10.81
C ALA A 187 -5.99 8.57 -9.43
N LEU A 188 -7.22 8.12 -9.29
CA LEU A 188 -8.00 8.17 -8.06
C LEU A 188 -8.08 6.78 -7.46
N GLU A 189 -7.72 6.64 -6.19
CA GLU A 189 -7.72 5.39 -5.43
C GLU A 189 -8.67 5.56 -4.23
N PRO A 190 -10.01 5.53 -4.45
CA PRO A 190 -10.98 5.72 -3.36
C PRO A 190 -10.99 4.54 -2.38
N LEU A 191 -10.55 3.36 -2.82
CA LEU A 191 -10.41 2.13 -2.05
C LEU A 191 -9.12 1.42 -2.52
N ASP A 192 -8.51 0.59 -1.68
CA ASP A 192 -7.27 -0.14 -2.02
C ASP A 192 -7.44 -1.05 -3.27
N GLU A 193 -8.65 -1.54 -3.48
CA GLU A 193 -9.05 -2.42 -4.59
C GLU A 193 -9.42 -1.67 -5.88
N ILE A 194 -9.75 -0.37 -5.81
CA ILE A 194 -10.29 0.38 -6.95
C ILE A 194 -9.33 1.49 -7.38
N THR A 195 -8.99 1.49 -8.66
CA THR A 195 -8.30 2.61 -9.29
C THR A 195 -9.14 3.16 -10.44
N LEU A 196 -9.42 4.46 -10.41
CA LEU A 196 -10.08 5.19 -11.48
C LEU A 196 -9.05 6.10 -12.15
N LEU A 197 -9.02 6.11 -13.47
CA LEU A 197 -8.05 6.84 -14.27
C LEU A 197 -8.78 7.78 -15.22
N VAL A 198 -8.27 9.00 -15.34
CA VAL A 198 -8.65 9.94 -16.38
C VAL A 198 -7.37 10.51 -16.98
N ALA A 199 -7.29 10.53 -18.31
CA ALA A 199 -6.19 11.15 -19.03
C ALA A 199 -6.71 12.04 -20.17
N LEU A 200 -5.99 13.12 -20.41
CA LEU A 200 -6.16 14.05 -21.52
C LEU A 200 -4.89 14.00 -22.37
N ASP A 201 -5.03 13.62 -23.63
CA ASP A 201 -3.92 13.55 -24.57
C ASP A 201 -4.11 14.61 -25.66
N GLY A 202 -3.23 15.60 -25.69
CA GLY A 202 -3.19 16.61 -26.74
C GLY A 202 -2.05 16.32 -27.71
N GLN A 203 -2.35 16.07 -28.97
CA GLN A 203 -1.35 15.90 -30.03
C GLN A 203 -1.42 17.04 -31.04
N ARG A 204 -0.28 17.50 -31.54
CA ARG A 204 -0.24 18.59 -32.53
C ARG A 204 -0.98 18.15 -33.80
N GLY A 205 -1.96 18.94 -34.22
CA GLY A 205 -2.76 18.68 -35.42
C GLY A 205 -4.00 17.83 -35.20
N TRP A 206 -4.24 17.33 -33.98
CA TRP A 206 -5.39 16.48 -33.64
C TRP A 206 -6.20 17.06 -32.48
N PRO A 207 -7.52 16.83 -32.43
CA PRO A 207 -8.32 17.19 -31.26
C PRO A 207 -7.82 16.44 -30.03
N CYS A 208 -7.90 17.09 -28.86
CA CYS A 208 -7.55 16.45 -27.60
C CYS A 208 -8.41 15.19 -27.40
N GLN A 209 -7.80 14.10 -26.96
CA GLN A 209 -8.42 12.81 -26.69
C GLN A 209 -8.61 12.64 -25.19
N ILE A 210 -9.76 12.09 -24.80
CA ILE A 210 -10.08 11.77 -23.41
C ILE A 210 -10.05 10.25 -23.25
N ARG A 211 -9.34 9.79 -22.22
CA ARG A 211 -9.27 8.39 -21.84
C ARG A 211 -9.74 8.22 -20.41
N ILE A 212 -10.56 7.21 -20.18
CA ILE A 212 -11.06 6.85 -18.86
C ILE A 212 -10.73 5.38 -18.66
N GLY A 213 -10.21 5.03 -17.48
CA GLY A 213 -9.90 3.66 -17.11
C GLY A 213 -10.44 3.35 -15.72
N GLN A 214 -10.83 2.10 -15.50
CA GLN A 214 -11.18 1.57 -14.20
C GLN A 214 -10.48 0.23 -14.01
N GLU A 215 -9.81 0.08 -12.87
CA GLU A 215 -9.23 -1.18 -12.41
C GLU A 215 -9.90 -1.59 -11.09
N TYR A 216 -10.31 -2.84 -11.00
CA TYR A 216 -10.73 -3.50 -9.77
C TYR A 216 -9.79 -4.67 -9.48
N ARG A 217 -9.19 -4.71 -8.30
CA ARG A 217 -8.28 -5.79 -7.86
C ARG A 217 -8.92 -6.59 -6.74
N TYR A 218 -9.08 -7.89 -6.99
CA TYR A 218 -9.51 -8.84 -5.97
C TYR A 218 -8.28 -9.47 -5.32
N GLY A 219 -7.87 -8.89 -4.19
CA GLY A 219 -6.65 -9.24 -3.49
C GLY A 219 -5.41 -9.12 -4.39
N ASN A 220 -4.47 -10.06 -4.22
CA ASN A 220 -3.24 -10.11 -5.03
C ASN A 220 -3.35 -11.07 -6.23
N LEU A 221 -4.55 -11.60 -6.53
CA LEU A 221 -4.72 -12.67 -7.52
C LEU A 221 -5.28 -12.17 -8.85
N LEU A 222 -6.37 -11.40 -8.82
CA LEU A 222 -7.13 -11.05 -10.02
C LEU A 222 -7.29 -9.53 -10.15
N ALA A 223 -7.11 -9.01 -11.35
CA ALA A 223 -7.44 -7.66 -11.74
C ALA A 223 -8.45 -7.69 -12.89
N LEU A 224 -9.50 -6.89 -12.80
CA LEU A 224 -10.48 -6.63 -13.86
C LEU A 224 -10.38 -5.18 -14.29
N ARG A 225 -10.45 -4.95 -15.60
CA ARG A 225 -10.21 -3.63 -16.19
C ARG A 225 -11.24 -3.31 -17.24
N ALA A 226 -11.67 -2.06 -17.23
CA ALA A 226 -12.48 -1.47 -18.29
C ALA A 226 -11.89 -0.12 -18.65
N GLY A 227 -12.02 0.25 -19.92
CA GLY A 227 -11.53 1.52 -20.41
C GLY A 227 -12.39 2.07 -21.53
N PHE A 228 -12.40 3.37 -21.67
CA PHE A 228 -13.06 4.08 -22.76
C PHE A 228 -12.15 5.17 -23.29
N CYS A 229 -12.18 5.34 -24.59
CA CYS A 229 -11.52 6.43 -25.29
C CYS A 229 -12.51 7.05 -26.28
N ASP A 230 -12.57 8.38 -26.34
CA ASP A 230 -13.53 9.08 -27.19
C ASP A 230 -13.07 9.26 -28.65
N ARG A 231 -11.77 9.15 -28.93
CA ARG A 231 -11.17 9.35 -30.27
C ARG A 231 -10.02 8.38 -30.56
N PRO A 232 -10.19 7.38 -31.44
CA PRO A 232 -11.48 6.90 -31.93
C PRO A 232 -12.32 6.37 -30.75
N ASN A 233 -13.64 6.43 -30.90
CA ASN A 233 -14.55 5.86 -29.93
C ASN A 233 -14.26 4.35 -29.80
N ALA A 234 -13.73 3.96 -28.65
CA ALA A 234 -13.28 2.60 -28.40
C ALA A 234 -13.47 2.25 -26.92
N ALA A 235 -13.99 1.05 -26.69
CA ALA A 235 -14.06 0.44 -25.37
C ALA A 235 -12.98 -0.64 -25.25
N SER A 236 -12.38 -0.72 -24.06
CA SER A 236 -11.40 -1.73 -23.71
C SER A 236 -11.92 -2.57 -22.54
N LEU A 237 -11.61 -3.86 -22.57
CA LEU A 237 -11.78 -4.77 -21.44
C LEU A 237 -10.48 -5.53 -21.23
N GLY A 238 -10.13 -5.80 -19.97
CA GLY A 238 -8.95 -6.60 -19.67
C GLY A 238 -9.06 -7.34 -18.34
N CYS A 239 -8.26 -8.38 -18.22
CA CYS A 239 -8.08 -9.11 -16.98
C CYS A 239 -6.59 -9.38 -16.75
N GLY A 240 -6.22 -9.54 -15.48
CA GLY A 240 -4.87 -9.86 -15.07
C GLY A 240 -4.88 -10.90 -13.98
N VAL A 241 -4.05 -11.92 -14.09
CA VAL A 241 -3.86 -12.93 -13.05
C VAL A 241 -2.43 -12.82 -12.54
N SER A 242 -2.29 -12.68 -11.22
CA SER A 242 -1.01 -12.54 -10.55
C SER A 242 -0.72 -13.77 -9.69
N HIS A 243 0.49 -14.31 -9.80
CA HIS A 243 1.00 -15.37 -8.95
C HIS A 243 2.45 -15.05 -8.55
N LYS A 244 2.65 -14.78 -7.25
CA LYS A 244 3.94 -14.31 -6.71
C LYS A 244 4.41 -13.03 -7.42
N ASN A 245 5.57 -13.11 -8.09
CA ASN A 245 6.21 -12.02 -8.80
C ASN A 245 5.79 -11.93 -10.27
N LEU A 246 4.95 -12.85 -10.75
CA LEU A 246 4.51 -12.88 -12.14
C LEU A 246 3.07 -12.42 -12.24
N ARG A 247 2.78 -11.63 -13.27
CA ARG A 247 1.44 -11.24 -13.66
C ARG A 247 1.28 -11.46 -15.16
N LEU A 248 0.22 -12.17 -15.53
CA LEU A 248 -0.21 -12.33 -16.91
C LEU A 248 -1.45 -11.47 -17.13
N ASP A 249 -1.41 -10.59 -18.11
CA ASP A 249 -2.49 -9.68 -18.44
C ASP A 249 -2.96 -9.94 -19.88
N TYR A 250 -4.27 -9.93 -20.08
CA TYR A 250 -4.91 -10.01 -21.40
C TYR A 250 -5.95 -8.90 -21.53
N ALA A 251 -6.01 -8.27 -22.69
CA ALA A 251 -6.98 -7.22 -22.97
C ALA A 251 -7.45 -7.24 -24.41
N VAL A 252 -8.64 -6.71 -24.62
CA VAL A 252 -9.28 -6.53 -25.92
C VAL A 252 -9.78 -5.09 -26.02
N ARG A 253 -9.70 -4.51 -27.22
CA ARG A 253 -10.22 -3.17 -27.53
C ARG A 253 -11.06 -3.22 -28.78
N THR A 254 -12.17 -2.49 -28.78
CA THR A 254 -13.04 -2.35 -29.94
C THR A 254 -12.56 -1.26 -30.89
N HIS A 255 -12.87 -1.44 -32.17
CA HIS A 255 -12.86 -0.38 -33.16
C HIS A 255 -14.18 -0.43 -33.92
N THR A 256 -14.75 0.73 -34.24
CA THR A 256 -16.05 0.83 -34.92
C THR A 256 -16.08 0.07 -36.23
N ASP A 257 -15.03 0.22 -37.04
CA ASP A 257 -14.99 -0.32 -38.41
C ASP A 257 -14.03 -1.50 -38.62
N LEU A 258 -12.94 -1.57 -37.85
CA LEU A 258 -11.83 -2.49 -38.10
C LEU A 258 -11.87 -3.77 -37.23
N GLY A 259 -12.84 -3.88 -36.33
CA GLY A 259 -13.00 -5.07 -35.46
C GLY A 259 -12.20 -4.99 -34.16
N LEU A 260 -11.87 -6.16 -33.61
CA LEU A 260 -11.23 -6.28 -32.30
C LEU A 260 -9.71 -6.28 -32.40
N SER A 261 -9.09 -5.62 -31.44
CA SER A 261 -7.65 -5.65 -31.22
C SER A 261 -7.34 -6.37 -29.92
N HIS A 262 -6.36 -7.27 -29.95
CA HIS A 262 -6.01 -8.10 -28.81
C HIS A 262 -4.62 -7.73 -28.28
N CYS A 263 -4.44 -7.83 -26.96
CA CYS A 263 -3.17 -7.55 -26.31
C CYS A 263 -2.91 -8.55 -25.18
N LEU A 264 -1.67 -9.02 -25.08
CA LEU A 264 -1.20 -9.95 -24.05
C LEU A 264 0.13 -9.42 -23.50
N SER A 265 0.26 -9.31 -22.18
CA SER A 265 1.53 -8.99 -21.53
C SER A 265 1.86 -9.92 -20.36
N LEU A 266 3.16 -10.17 -20.17
CA LEU A 266 3.72 -10.89 -19.04
C LEU A 266 4.65 -9.94 -18.27
N ASN A 267 4.38 -9.80 -16.99
CA ASN A 267 5.04 -8.85 -16.10
C ASN A 267 5.74 -9.60 -14.97
N TYR A 268 7.04 -9.37 -14.81
CA TYR A 268 7.82 -9.77 -13.64
C TYR A 268 8.06 -8.55 -12.76
N ILE A 269 7.52 -8.59 -11.54
CA ILE A 269 7.57 -7.48 -10.60
C ILE A 269 8.24 -7.99 -9.31
N THR A 270 9.38 -7.40 -8.94
CA THR A 270 9.98 -7.72 -7.64
C THR A 270 9.10 -7.18 -6.51
N GLN A 271 8.44 -8.08 -5.79
CA GLN A 271 7.88 -7.74 -4.50
C GLN A 271 9.05 -7.39 -3.58
N ARG A 272 9.12 -6.16 -3.07
CA ARG A 272 9.66 -6.01 -1.71
C ARG A 272 8.66 -6.69 -0.78
N MET A 273 8.81 -8.00 -0.60
CA MET A 273 8.48 -8.60 0.69
C MET A 273 9.38 -7.90 1.72
N PHE A 274 8.75 -7.14 2.62
CA PHE A 274 9.37 -6.46 3.77
C PHE A 274 10.29 -5.26 3.47
N ALA A 275 9.66 -4.10 3.31
CA ALA A 275 10.00 -2.92 4.10
C ALA A 275 8.80 -1.97 4.02
N GLU A 276 7.80 -2.22 4.87
CA GLU A 276 6.85 -1.15 5.21
C GLU A 276 7.64 -0.01 5.86
N PRO A 277 7.37 1.26 5.51
CA PRO A 277 7.89 2.39 6.28
C PRO A 277 7.50 2.18 7.75
N GLU A 278 8.42 2.38 8.70
CA GLU A 278 8.12 2.23 10.14
C GLU A 278 6.85 2.97 10.58
N GLU A 279 6.50 4.09 9.92
CA GLU A 279 5.29 4.87 10.18
C GLU A 279 3.97 4.14 9.84
N VAL A 280 3.97 3.19 8.90
CA VAL A 280 2.78 2.39 8.54
C VAL A 280 2.57 1.26 9.56
N ARG A 281 3.64 0.74 10.16
CA ARG A 281 3.58 -0.30 11.20
C ARG A 281 2.81 0.17 12.45
N VAL A 282 2.83 1.48 12.73
CA VAL A 282 2.08 2.07 13.85
C VAL A 282 0.58 2.25 13.51
N LYS A 283 0.21 2.35 12.23
CA LYS A 283 -1.16 2.66 11.79
C LYS A 283 -1.95 1.48 11.20
N LYS A 284 -1.30 0.45 10.65
CA LYS A 284 -1.97 -0.74 10.07
C LYS A 284 -2.05 -1.93 11.03
N ALA A 285 -1.30 -1.93 12.12
CA ALA A 285 -1.50 -2.91 13.19
C ALA A 285 -2.88 -2.80 13.87
N SER A 286 -3.60 -1.71 13.64
CA SER A 286 -4.90 -1.42 14.25
C SER A 286 -6.12 -1.63 13.34
N THR A 287 -5.99 -2.28 12.18
CA THR A 287 -7.15 -2.57 11.31
C THR A 287 -7.11 -3.97 10.70
N VAL A 288 -7.21 -4.97 11.58
CA VAL A 288 -7.84 -6.25 11.24
C VAL A 288 -8.93 -6.49 12.30
N ASN A 289 -10.18 -6.51 11.85
CA ASN A 289 -11.36 -6.84 12.65
C ASN A 289 -11.25 -8.29 13.17
N ILE A 290 -10.59 -8.44 14.29
CA ILE A 290 -11.17 -9.11 15.44
C ILE A 290 -11.74 -7.94 16.24
N VAL A 291 -13.02 -7.92 16.62
CA VAL A 291 -13.42 -6.99 17.68
C VAL A 291 -12.64 -7.46 18.90
N GLU A 292 -11.47 -6.87 19.12
CA GLU A 292 -10.71 -7.07 20.32
C GLU A 292 -11.65 -6.61 21.43
N LYS A 293 -12.04 -7.57 22.26
CA LYS A 293 -13.00 -7.33 23.32
C LYS A 293 -12.47 -6.16 24.16
N ILE A 294 -13.33 -5.19 24.43
CA ILE A 294 -12.94 -3.95 25.11
C ILE A 294 -12.80 -4.25 26.60
N ASP A 295 -11.64 -3.94 27.19
CA ASP A 295 -11.42 -4.08 28.62
C ASP A 295 -11.81 -2.79 29.36
N PRO A 296 -12.85 -2.79 30.22
CA PRO A 296 -13.28 -1.58 30.92
C PRO A 296 -12.22 -0.99 31.86
N ASN A 297 -11.23 -1.77 32.29
CA ASN A 297 -10.14 -1.29 33.15
C ASN A 297 -9.08 -0.51 32.37
N SER A 298 -8.85 -0.83 31.09
CA SER A 298 -7.84 -0.17 30.25
C SER A 298 -8.42 0.71 29.14
N ALA A 299 -9.71 0.56 28.83
CA ALA A 299 -10.38 1.29 27.76
C ALA A 299 -10.37 2.81 28.01
N SER A 300 -10.15 3.53 26.91
CA SER A 300 -10.29 4.97 26.79
C SER A 300 -11.75 5.38 26.66
N PHE A 301 -12.02 6.68 26.83
CA PHE A 301 -13.35 7.25 26.69
C PHE A 301 -14.02 6.92 25.34
N ASP A 302 -13.26 7.05 24.25
CA ASP A 302 -13.76 6.78 22.90
C ASP A 302 -14.04 5.29 22.68
N GLU A 303 -13.21 4.40 23.24
CA GLU A 303 -13.40 2.95 23.17
C GLU A 303 -14.63 2.50 23.97
N LEU A 304 -14.87 3.07 25.15
CA LEU A 304 -16.08 2.78 25.94
C LEU A 304 -17.37 3.18 25.19
N CYS A 305 -17.33 4.28 24.44
CA CYS A 305 -18.46 4.74 23.63
C CYS A 305 -18.78 3.81 22.43
N LEU A 306 -17.89 2.88 22.07
CA LEU A 306 -18.16 1.87 21.04
C LEU A 306 -19.08 0.74 21.55
N LEU A 307 -19.25 0.61 22.87
CA LEU A 307 -20.08 -0.44 23.46
C LEU A 307 -21.58 -0.16 23.25
N PRO A 308 -22.39 -1.17 22.88
CA PRO A 308 -23.78 -0.96 22.48
C PRO A 308 -24.65 -0.48 23.65
N GLY A 309 -24.99 0.81 23.64
CA GLY A 309 -25.83 1.45 24.67
C GLY A 309 -25.04 2.25 25.70
N ILE A 310 -23.72 2.40 25.52
CA ILE A 310 -22.90 3.35 26.28
C ILE A 310 -22.80 4.65 25.50
N GLY A 311 -23.38 5.70 26.06
CA GLY A 311 -23.20 7.07 25.58
C GLY A 311 -22.11 7.82 26.36
N PRO A 312 -21.80 9.07 25.95
CA PRO A 312 -20.76 9.90 26.57
C PRO A 312 -20.87 10.01 28.10
N GLN A 313 -22.10 10.11 28.62
CA GLN A 313 -22.35 10.20 30.06
C GLN A 313 -22.00 8.90 30.78
N SER A 314 -22.45 7.76 30.26
CA SER A 314 -22.15 6.44 30.85
C SER A 314 -20.67 6.09 30.74
N ALA A 315 -20.00 6.46 29.65
CA ALA A 315 -18.55 6.29 29.52
C ALA A 315 -17.79 7.11 30.58
N ALA A 316 -18.20 8.36 30.81
CA ALA A 316 -17.63 9.18 31.87
C ALA A 316 -17.89 8.60 33.27
N ASP A 317 -19.10 8.07 33.51
CA ASP A 317 -19.47 7.46 34.79
C ASP A 317 -18.67 6.18 35.06
N ILE A 318 -18.39 5.35 34.03
CA ILE A 318 -17.52 4.17 34.14
C ILE A 318 -16.10 4.57 34.52
N MET A 319 -15.53 5.57 33.83
CA MET A 319 -14.17 6.05 34.12
C MET A 319 -14.08 6.63 35.54
N ALA A 320 -15.06 7.45 35.95
CA ALA A 320 -15.09 8.02 37.28
C ALA A 320 -15.23 6.95 38.39
N PHE A 321 -16.03 5.91 38.15
CA PHE A 321 -16.17 4.80 39.07
C PHE A 321 -14.87 4.00 39.19
N ARG A 322 -14.25 3.67 38.04
CA ARG A 322 -12.94 3.00 37.98
C ARG A 322 -11.85 3.77 38.73
N ASP A 323 -11.79 5.08 38.52
CA ASP A 323 -10.74 5.92 39.10
C ASP A 323 -10.95 6.16 40.62
N SER A 324 -12.17 5.98 41.13
CA SER A 324 -12.51 6.20 42.55
C SER A 324 -12.48 4.92 43.41
N ILE A 325 -12.92 3.79 42.86
CA ILE A 325 -13.05 2.51 43.60
C ILE A 325 -11.91 1.54 43.23
N GLY A 326 -11.29 1.72 42.06
CA GLY A 326 -10.25 0.84 41.52
C GLY A 326 -10.78 -0.03 40.37
N PRO A 327 -9.93 -0.93 39.84
CA PRO A 327 -10.29 -1.76 38.69
C PRO A 327 -11.42 -2.74 39.02
N PHE A 328 -12.34 -2.93 38.05
CA PHE A 328 -13.39 -3.93 38.09
C PHE A 328 -12.77 -5.33 38.11
N LYS A 329 -13.24 -6.19 39.03
CA LYS A 329 -12.75 -7.57 39.15
C LYS A 329 -13.61 -8.54 38.35
N TYR A 330 -14.92 -8.27 38.30
CA TYR A 330 -15.90 -9.04 37.56
C TYR A 330 -16.70 -8.14 36.64
N LEU A 331 -17.22 -8.69 35.53
CA LEU A 331 -18.07 -7.92 34.61
C LEU A 331 -19.34 -7.43 35.33
N ASP A 332 -19.82 -8.19 36.30
CA ASP A 332 -20.98 -7.82 37.12
C ASP A 332 -20.75 -6.58 37.98
N ASP A 333 -19.50 -6.22 38.30
CA ASP A 333 -19.17 -5.01 39.07
C ASP A 333 -19.55 -3.74 38.30
N LEU A 334 -19.63 -3.81 36.96
CA LEU A 334 -20.09 -2.69 36.13
C LEU A 334 -21.57 -2.34 36.37
N ALA A 335 -22.37 -3.26 36.93
CA ALA A 335 -23.77 -2.97 37.27
C ALA A 335 -23.92 -2.00 38.45
N GLU A 336 -22.84 -1.73 39.19
CA GLU A 336 -22.83 -0.72 40.26
C GLU A 336 -22.67 0.71 39.71
N VAL A 337 -22.22 0.85 38.46
CA VAL A 337 -22.11 2.15 37.80
C VAL A 337 -23.52 2.66 37.47
N LYS A 338 -23.78 3.91 37.88
CA LYS A 338 -25.07 4.57 37.65
C LYS A 338 -25.41 4.58 36.16
N GLY A 339 -26.57 4.02 35.82
CA GLY A 339 -27.05 3.93 34.43
C GLY A 339 -26.72 2.63 33.71
N ILE A 340 -25.93 1.73 34.32
CA ILE A 340 -25.63 0.40 33.81
C ILE A 340 -26.50 -0.63 34.54
N GLY A 341 -27.66 -0.94 33.96
CA GLY A 341 -28.53 -2.01 34.46
C GLY A 341 -28.10 -3.39 33.94
N ARG A 342 -28.58 -4.47 34.59
CA ARG A 342 -28.31 -5.87 34.18
C ARG A 342 -28.59 -6.14 32.69
N SER A 343 -29.69 -5.62 32.17
CA SER A 343 -30.07 -5.78 30.76
C SER A 343 -29.12 -5.09 29.77
N LEU A 344 -28.48 -3.99 30.19
CA LEU A 344 -27.48 -3.30 29.38
C LEU A 344 -26.15 -4.06 29.45
N LEU A 345 -25.78 -4.54 30.63
CA LEU A 345 -24.60 -5.35 30.85
C LEU A 345 -24.62 -6.64 30.02
N GLU A 346 -25.74 -7.38 30.02
CA GLU A 346 -25.92 -8.59 29.21
C GLU A 346 -25.73 -8.34 27.71
N ARG A 347 -26.14 -7.18 27.21
CA ARG A 347 -25.95 -6.78 25.81
C ARG A 347 -24.50 -6.42 25.48
N MET A 348 -23.77 -5.86 26.43
CA MET A 348 -22.38 -5.42 26.23
C MET A 348 -21.37 -6.55 26.50
N ALA A 349 -21.72 -7.52 27.36
CA ALA A 349 -20.84 -8.61 27.79
C ALA A 349 -20.14 -9.38 26.66
N PRO A 350 -20.76 -9.64 25.48
CA PRO A 350 -20.08 -10.31 24.37
C PRO A 350 -18.90 -9.51 23.78
N TYR A 351 -18.91 -8.19 23.96
CA TYR A 351 -17.94 -7.25 23.41
C TYR A 351 -16.89 -6.80 24.43
N MET A 352 -16.97 -7.30 25.67
CA MET A 352 -16.04 -6.94 26.74
C MET A 352 -15.14 -8.11 27.13
N THR A 353 -13.94 -7.78 27.59
CA THR A 353 -13.03 -8.69 28.26
C THR A 353 -12.64 -8.07 29.59
N LEU A 354 -12.32 -8.89 30.58
CA LEU A 354 -11.60 -8.41 31.75
C LEU A 354 -10.30 -9.20 31.75
N GLU A 355 -9.21 -8.58 31.31
CA GLU A 355 -7.91 -9.14 31.60
C GLU A 355 -7.62 -8.88 33.08
N TYR A 356 -8.16 -9.74 33.95
CA TYR A 356 -7.65 -9.81 35.30
C TYR A 356 -6.23 -10.38 35.22
N LYS A 357 -5.25 -9.48 35.17
CA LYS A 357 -3.85 -9.80 35.43
C LYS A 357 -3.70 -9.73 36.95
N PRO A 358 -3.76 -10.85 37.69
CA PRO A 358 -3.40 -10.81 39.08
C PRO A 358 -1.98 -10.24 39.12
N ASP A 359 -1.79 -9.17 39.87
CA ASP A 359 -0.47 -8.80 40.35
C ASP A 359 -0.09 -9.93 41.31
N ILE A 360 0.38 -11.04 40.74
CA ILE A 360 0.93 -12.16 41.51
C ILE A 360 2.27 -11.60 41.99
N PRO A 361 2.40 -11.23 43.28
CA PRO A 361 3.70 -10.82 43.77
C PRO A 361 4.67 -11.97 43.45
N PRO A 362 5.89 -11.65 42.95
CA PRO A 362 6.84 -12.66 42.52
C PRO A 362 6.97 -13.74 43.60
N VAL A 363 6.84 -15.01 43.22
CA VAL A 363 6.90 -16.13 44.17
C VAL A 363 8.23 -16.05 44.92
N ILE A 364 8.16 -15.82 46.24
CA ILE A 364 9.33 -15.50 47.06
C ILE A 364 10.00 -16.79 47.49
N ASN A 365 11.28 -16.93 47.16
CA ASN A 365 12.06 -18.07 47.66
C ASN A 365 12.39 -17.87 49.14
N ILE A 366 11.74 -18.62 50.04
CA ILE A 366 11.89 -18.46 51.50
C ILE A 366 13.29 -18.81 52.01
N ASN A 367 14.04 -19.60 51.25
CA ASN A 367 15.43 -19.95 51.58
C ASN A 367 16.43 -18.86 51.16
N GLN A 368 16.08 -18.03 50.17
CA GLN A 368 16.99 -17.04 49.59
C GLN A 368 16.60 -15.58 49.87
N ALA A 369 15.33 -15.30 50.12
CA ALA A 369 14.80 -13.95 50.22
C ALA A 369 15.38 -13.16 51.40
N SER A 370 15.51 -11.85 51.24
CA SER A 370 15.84 -10.93 52.33
C SER A 370 14.66 -10.75 53.29
N ALA A 371 14.91 -10.25 54.51
CA ALA A 371 13.83 -9.92 55.44
C ALA A 371 12.89 -8.83 54.89
N GLN A 372 13.43 -7.92 54.06
CA GLN A 372 12.67 -6.89 53.38
C GLN A 372 11.76 -7.48 52.29
N GLU A 373 12.23 -8.48 51.54
CA GLU A 373 11.43 -9.19 50.55
C GLU A 373 10.34 -10.04 51.20
N LEU A 374 10.66 -10.77 52.28
CA LEU A 374 9.68 -11.57 53.03
C LEU A 374 8.57 -10.70 53.63
N ALA A 375 8.86 -9.45 54.01
CA ALA A 375 7.88 -8.49 54.52
C ALA A 375 6.91 -7.96 53.45
N THR A 376 7.09 -8.31 52.17
CA THR A 376 6.12 -7.99 51.10
C THR A 376 4.97 -9.01 51.00
N LEU A 377 5.07 -10.16 51.67
CA LEU A 377 4.01 -11.16 51.70
C LEU A 377 2.82 -10.68 52.53
N PRO A 378 1.57 -10.98 52.10
CA PRO A 378 0.40 -10.63 52.88
C PRO A 378 0.48 -11.28 54.27
N THR A 379 0.10 -10.54 55.31
CA THR A 379 0.16 -10.93 56.74
C THR A 379 1.56 -11.18 57.34
N ILE A 380 2.64 -11.01 56.58
CA ILE A 380 4.02 -11.09 57.10
C ILE A 380 4.58 -9.68 57.33
N GLY A 381 4.68 -9.28 58.59
CA GLY A 381 5.29 -8.00 58.97
C GLY A 381 6.82 -8.07 59.12
N PRO A 382 7.51 -6.93 59.28
CA PRO A 382 8.97 -6.86 59.40
C PRO A 382 9.56 -7.75 60.52
N LYS A 383 8.81 -7.89 61.62
CA LYS A 383 9.20 -8.73 62.75
C LYS A 383 9.19 -10.21 62.38
N THR A 384 8.08 -10.69 61.83
CA THR A 384 7.92 -12.08 61.38
C THR A 384 8.88 -12.41 60.25
N ALA A 385 9.13 -11.47 59.33
CA ALA A 385 10.13 -11.63 58.28
C ALA A 385 11.55 -11.81 58.84
N GLY A 386 11.90 -11.06 59.90
CA GLY A 386 13.13 -11.27 60.66
C GLY A 386 13.20 -12.63 61.33
N ASP A 387 12.09 -13.08 61.94
CA ASP A 387 11.99 -14.39 62.60
C ASP A 387 12.17 -15.55 61.60
N ILE A 388 11.63 -15.44 60.38
CA ILE A 388 11.86 -16.42 59.29
C ILE A 388 13.35 -16.46 58.92
N ALA A 389 13.99 -15.30 58.79
CA ALA A 389 15.40 -15.20 58.41
C ALA A 389 16.34 -15.73 59.51
N ALA A 390 15.98 -15.58 60.79
CA ALA A 390 16.72 -16.15 61.92
C ALA A 390 16.51 -17.67 62.01
N TYR A 391 15.27 -18.14 61.83
CA TYR A 391 14.95 -19.57 61.89
C TYR A 391 15.77 -20.39 60.89
N ARG A 392 15.93 -19.91 59.65
CA ARG A 392 16.76 -20.59 58.63
C ARG A 392 18.25 -20.60 58.95
N GLN A 393 18.76 -19.61 59.70
CA GLN A 393 20.17 -19.57 60.13
C GLN A 393 20.43 -20.58 61.25
N GLU A 394 19.48 -20.77 62.15
CA GLU A 394 19.61 -21.68 63.30
C GLU A 394 19.27 -23.13 62.95
N ASN A 395 18.26 -23.37 62.10
CA ASN A 395 17.71 -24.71 61.84
C ASN A 395 18.04 -25.24 60.43
N GLY A 396 18.69 -24.43 59.58
CA GLY A 396 18.96 -24.74 58.18
C GLY A 396 17.80 -24.38 57.24
N PRO A 397 17.95 -24.63 55.93
CA PRO A 397 16.94 -24.27 54.94
C PRO A 397 15.65 -25.08 55.11
N PHE A 398 14.52 -24.46 54.78
CA PHE A 398 13.22 -25.11 54.70
C PHE A 398 13.24 -26.15 53.57
N ARG A 399 12.73 -27.35 53.85
CA ARG A 399 12.69 -28.49 52.91
C ARG A 399 11.36 -28.57 52.17
N SER A 400 10.33 -27.98 52.73
CA SER A 400 9.01 -27.82 52.13
C SER A 400 8.48 -26.40 52.39
N PRO A 401 7.65 -25.83 51.51
CA PRO A 401 6.96 -24.56 51.79
C PRO A 401 6.16 -24.60 53.10
N GLU A 402 5.65 -25.76 53.50
CA GLU A 402 4.88 -25.99 54.73
C GLU A 402 5.74 -25.81 56.00
N ASP A 403 7.06 -26.05 55.92
CA ASP A 403 7.98 -25.94 57.05
C ASP A 403 8.04 -24.53 57.65
N ILE A 404 7.60 -23.51 56.90
CA ILE A 404 7.50 -22.13 57.37
C ILE A 404 6.58 -21.99 58.59
N MET A 405 5.63 -22.92 58.79
CA MET A 405 4.77 -22.96 59.99
C MET A 405 5.54 -23.27 61.28
N ASN A 406 6.79 -23.72 61.22
CA ASN A 406 7.64 -23.91 62.39
C ASN A 406 8.18 -22.57 62.94
N VAL A 407 8.05 -21.48 62.19
CA VAL A 407 8.43 -20.14 62.62
C VAL A 407 7.36 -19.56 63.55
N LYS A 408 7.79 -19.06 64.70
CA LYS A 408 6.91 -18.46 65.70
C LYS A 408 6.13 -17.28 65.10
N GLY A 409 4.80 -17.38 65.10
CA GLY A 409 3.92 -16.34 64.56
C GLY A 409 3.34 -16.64 63.18
N ILE A 410 3.72 -17.77 62.55
CA ILE A 410 3.15 -18.25 61.28
C ILE A 410 2.28 -19.47 61.56
N GLY A 411 0.97 -19.25 61.64
CA GLY A 411 -0.01 -20.32 61.82
C GLY A 411 -0.56 -20.84 60.50
N ARG A 412 -1.38 -21.90 60.57
CA ARG A 412 -2.07 -22.49 59.40
C ARG A 412 -2.80 -21.46 58.55
N ARG A 413 -3.45 -20.48 59.19
CA ARG A 413 -4.17 -19.40 58.50
C ARG A 413 -3.21 -18.53 57.66
N THR A 414 -2.11 -18.09 58.25
CA THR A 414 -1.08 -17.31 57.57
C THR A 414 -0.46 -18.10 56.42
N TYR A 415 -0.17 -19.38 56.63
CA TYR A 415 0.37 -20.26 55.59
C TYR A 415 -0.59 -20.41 54.39
N GLU A 416 -1.89 -20.63 54.63
CA GLU A 416 -2.88 -20.75 53.54
C GLU A 416 -2.98 -19.48 52.69
N GLU A 417 -2.76 -18.31 53.27
CA GLU A 417 -2.78 -17.01 52.57
C GLU A 417 -1.50 -16.77 51.74
N ILE A 418 -0.36 -17.36 52.12
CA ILE A 418 0.93 -17.16 51.43
C ILE A 418 1.43 -18.37 50.63
N LYS A 419 0.83 -19.56 50.76
CA LYS A 419 1.34 -20.82 50.18
C LYS A 419 1.58 -20.77 48.66
N ASN A 420 0.77 -19.98 47.94
CA ASN A 420 0.88 -19.80 46.49
C ASN A 420 1.85 -18.67 46.09
N LEU A 421 2.41 -17.96 47.07
CA LEU A 421 3.32 -16.81 46.92
C LEU A 421 4.74 -17.13 47.38
N ILE A 422 5.00 -18.35 47.86
CA ILE A 422 6.29 -18.80 48.36
C ILE A 422 6.80 -20.04 47.62
N THR A 423 8.12 -20.18 47.51
CA THR A 423 8.80 -21.37 46.96
C THR A 423 10.08 -21.65 47.75
N ILE A 424 10.65 -22.84 47.59
CA ILE A 424 11.97 -23.19 48.13
C ILE A 424 13.08 -23.16 47.06
N GLY A 425 12.71 -22.92 45.78
CA GLY A 425 13.61 -23.06 44.62
C GLY A 425 13.80 -24.54 44.20
N PRO A 426 14.47 -24.81 43.06
CA PRO A 426 14.81 -26.15 42.62
C PRO A 426 15.86 -26.83 43.51
#